data_AF-A0A2K9BYQ9-F1
#
_entry.id   AF-A0A2K9BYQ9-F1
#
_cell.length_a   1.000
_cell.length_b   1.000
_cell.length_c   1.000
_cell.angle_alpha   90.00
_cell.angle_beta   90.00
_cell.angle_gamma   90.00
#
_symmetry.space_group_name_H-M   'P 1'
#
loop_
_entity.id
_entity.type
_entity.pdbx_description
1 polymer ?
#
loop_
_entity_poly.entity_id
_entity_poly.type
_entity_poly.pdbx_seq_one_letter_code
_entity_poly.pdbx_strand_id
1 'polypeptide(L)'
;MAKDVKNVYEIQDMSKLGISEISDLMDSGKTLLISLRKGIHVEKSLENKYSEFLKANIELKEEKANCGICGCGEIADILVYAWR
;
A
#
# COMPACT_ATOMS: atom_id res chain seq x y z
N MET A 1 7.10 4.00 13.29
CA MET A 1 6.36 5.25 13.57
C MET A 1 4.87 4.93 13.61
N ALA A 2 4.05 5.85 14.12
CA ALA A 2 2.60 5.65 14.16
C ALA A 2 1.98 6.01 12.79
N LYS A 3 0.87 5.36 12.44
CA LYS A 3 0.08 5.70 11.24
C LYS A 3 -0.36 7.17 11.30
N ASP A 4 0.05 7.98 10.33
CA ASP A 4 -0.36 9.39 10.20
C ASP A 4 -1.28 9.57 9.00
N VAL A 5 -2.58 9.55 9.27
CA VAL A 5 -3.62 9.75 8.26
C VAL A 5 -3.74 11.20 7.78
N LYS A 6 -3.02 12.16 8.38
CA LYS A 6 -2.94 13.56 7.90
C LYS A 6 -1.78 13.78 6.94
N ASN A 7 -0.79 12.88 6.93
CA ASN A 7 0.37 12.93 6.04
C ASN A 7 0.38 11.70 5.12
N VAL A 8 -0.62 11.64 4.25
CA VAL A 8 -0.84 10.52 3.34
C VAL A 8 -0.32 10.86 1.94
N TYR A 9 0.47 9.97 1.37
CA TYR A 9 0.86 10.01 -0.04
C TYR A 9 0.11 8.93 -0.82
N GLU A 10 -0.68 9.34 -1.80
CA GLU A 10 -1.52 8.43 -2.56
C GLU A 10 -0.77 7.83 -3.75
N ILE A 11 -0.85 6.51 -3.87
CA ILE A 11 -0.29 5.73 -4.97
C ILE A 11 -1.44 4.95 -5.62
N GLN A 12 -1.93 5.49 -6.73
CA GLN A 12 -2.96 4.86 -7.55
C GLN A 12 -2.37 3.93 -8.61
N ASP A 13 -1.11 4.10 -8.98
CA ASP A 13 -0.45 3.28 -9.99
C ASP A 13 0.92 2.84 -9.47
N MET A 14 0.95 1.64 -8.86
CA MET A 14 2.19 1.06 -8.38
C MET A 14 3.10 0.58 -9.52
N SER A 15 2.59 0.41 -10.74
CA SER A 15 3.45 -0.01 -11.87
C SER A 15 4.45 1.06 -12.29
N LYS A 16 4.19 2.32 -11.90
CA LYS A 16 5.03 3.49 -12.20
C LYS A 16 6.06 3.83 -11.13
N LEU A 17 6.02 3.16 -9.98
CA LEU A 17 6.89 3.48 -8.84
C LEU A 17 7.79 2.31 -8.49
N GLY A 18 9.07 2.62 -8.27
CA GLY A 18 10.02 1.64 -7.77
C GLY A 18 9.80 1.32 -6.29
N ILE A 19 10.17 0.11 -5.86
CA ILE A 19 10.16 -0.27 -4.44
C ILE A 19 11.07 0.63 -3.59
N SER A 20 12.16 1.15 -4.17
CA SER A 20 13.06 2.10 -3.53
C SER A 20 12.37 3.42 -3.23
N GLU A 21 11.65 3.99 -4.20
CA GLU A 21 10.92 5.25 -4.02
C GLU A 21 9.81 5.11 -2.97
N ILE A 22 9.12 3.97 -2.96
CA ILE A 22 8.11 3.64 -1.95
C ILE A 22 8.74 3.55 -0.55
N SER A 23 9.91 2.91 -0.43
CA SER A 23 10.64 2.85 0.82
C SER A 23 11.05 4.24 1.30
N ASP A 24 11.63 5.07 0.42
CA ASP A 24 12.09 6.42 0.76
C ASP A 24 10.94 7.30 1.25
N LEU A 25 9.75 7.17 0.64
CA LEU A 25 8.55 7.88 1.09
C LEU A 25 8.14 7.45 2.51
N MET A 26 8.14 6.16 2.81
CA MET A 26 7.82 5.66 4.17
C MET A 26 8.89 6.05 5.18
N ASP A 27 10.17 6.02 4.80
CA ASP A 27 11.30 6.40 5.66
C ASP A 27 11.29 7.92 5.97
N SER A 28 10.69 8.73 5.10
CA SER A 28 10.41 10.15 5.39
C SER A 28 9.27 10.37 6.39
N GLY A 29 8.66 9.30 6.92
CA GLY A 29 7.58 9.35 7.90
C GLY A 29 6.19 9.54 7.30
N LYS A 30 6.04 9.35 5.98
CA LYS A 30 4.73 9.41 5.32
C LYS A 30 3.98 8.10 5.50
N THR A 31 2.66 8.21 5.64
CA THR A 31 1.76 7.06 5.43
C THR A 31 1.43 6.99 3.95
N LEU A 32 1.48 5.81 3.36
CA LEU A 32 1.10 5.61 1.97
C LEU A 32 -0.34 5.12 1.89
N LEU A 33 -1.09 5.61 0.91
CA LEU A 33 -2.38 5.05 0.53
C LEU A 33 -2.21 4.39 -0.83
N ILE A 34 -2.18 3.07 -0.85
CA ILE A 34 -1.79 2.28 -2.01
C ILE A 34 -3.00 1.55 -2.58
N SER A 35 -3.16 1.61 -3.89
CA SER A 35 -4.13 0.81 -4.63
C SER A 35 -3.54 -0.56 -4.92
N LEU A 36 -4.13 -1.61 -4.33
CA LEU A 36 -3.70 -2.99 -4.52
C LEU A 36 -4.85 -3.85 -5.02
N ARG A 37 -4.48 -4.97 -5.65
CA ARG A 37 -5.41 -6.08 -5.88
C ARG A 37 -5.40 -7.00 -4.66
N LYS A 38 -6.57 -7.37 -4.15
CA LYS A 38 -6.77 -8.33 -3.06
C LYS A 38 -6.49 -9.75 -3.54
N GLY A 39 -5.20 -10.04 -3.72
CA GLY A 39 -4.69 -11.38 -3.96
C GLY A 39 -4.22 -12.04 -2.65
N ILE A 40 -3.91 -13.34 -2.74
CA ILE A 40 -3.52 -14.17 -1.59
C ILE A 40 -2.38 -13.58 -0.74
N HIS A 41 -1.42 -12.90 -1.37
CA HIS A 41 -0.30 -12.26 -0.67
C HIS A 41 -0.73 -11.00 0.09
N VAL A 42 -1.65 -10.23 -0.47
CA VAL A 42 -2.15 -9.00 0.15
C VAL A 42 -3.09 -9.36 1.30
N GLU A 43 -3.96 -10.36 1.12
CA GLU A 43 -4.82 -10.88 2.20
C GLU A 43 -3.98 -11.35 3.39
N LYS A 44 -2.96 -12.18 3.15
CA LYS A 44 -2.05 -12.63 4.20
C LYS A 44 -1.32 -11.46 4.88
N SER A 45 -0.95 -10.43 4.12
CA SER A 45 -0.31 -9.24 4.68
C SER A 45 -1.27 -8.44 5.57
N LEU A 46 -2.54 -8.32 5.16
CA LEU A 46 -3.60 -7.66 5.92
C LEU A 46 -3.92 -8.42 7.22
N GLU A 47 -4.00 -9.76 7.18
CA GLU A 47 -4.18 -10.60 8.37
C GLU A 47 -3.03 -10.43 9.35
N ASN A 48 -1.78 -10.43 8.85
CA ASN A 48 -0.59 -10.23 9.67
C ASN A 48 -0.38 -8.77 10.10
N LYS A 49 -1.18 -7.82 9.57
CA LYS A 49 -1.00 -6.37 9.71
C LYS A 49 0.40 -5.88 9.29
N TYR A 50 1.10 -6.68 8.48
CA TYR A 50 2.45 -6.40 8.01
C TYR A 50 2.67 -7.00 6.62
N SER A 51 3.26 -6.21 5.72
CA SER A 51 3.65 -6.64 4.38
C SER A 51 5.15 -6.89 4.32
N GLU A 52 5.53 -8.15 4.10
CA GLU A 52 6.93 -8.55 3.88
C GLU A 52 7.54 -7.90 2.63
N PHE A 53 6.71 -7.66 1.60
CA PHE A 53 7.16 -7.05 0.35
C PHE A 53 7.52 -5.57 0.55
N LEU A 54 6.67 -4.81 1.24
CA LEU A 54 6.90 -3.39 1.52
C LEU A 54 7.81 -3.15 2.75
N LYS A 55 8.02 -4.20 3.55
CA LYS A 55 8.64 -4.13 4.89
C LYS A 55 7.98 -3.03 5.74
N ALA A 56 6.66 -3.06 5.80
CA ALA A 56 5.84 -2.02 6.41
C ALA A 56 4.57 -2.60 7.03
N ASN A 57 4.04 -1.90 8.03
CA ASN A 57 2.70 -2.17 8.53
C ASN A 57 1.69 -1.91 7.41
N ILE A 58 0.61 -2.69 7.39
CA ILE A 58 -0.43 -2.57 6.38
C ILE A 58 -1.82 -2.69 7.02
N GLU A 59 -2.77 -1.91 6.51
CA GLU A 59 -4.16 -1.96 6.97
C GLU A 59 -5.11 -1.68 5.80
N LEU A 60 -6.21 -2.43 5.73
CA LEU A 60 -7.25 -2.18 4.75
C LEU A 60 -7.98 -0.87 5.09
N LYS A 61 -8.01 0.08 4.16
CA LYS A 61 -8.84 1.29 4.29
C LYS A 61 -10.27 0.99 3.83
N GLU A 62 -10.41 0.53 2.59
CA GLU A 62 -11.70 0.26 1.96
C GLU A 62 -11.54 -0.69 0.76
N GLU A 63 -12.61 -1.40 0.44
CA GLU A 63 -12.74 -2.14 -0.82
C GLU A 63 -13.35 -1.19 -1.87
N LYS A 64 -12.62 -0.96 -2.97
CA LYS A 64 -12.99 -0.02 -4.03
C LYS A 64 -12.52 -0.56 -5.37
N ALA A 65 -13.49 -1.01 -6.18
CA ALA A 65 -13.22 -1.51 -7.52
C ALA A 65 -12.59 -0.42 -8.41
N ASN A 66 -11.66 -0.83 -9.27
CA ASN A 66 -10.96 0.02 -10.23
C ASN A 66 -10.29 1.24 -9.57
N CYS A 67 -9.74 1.09 -8.37
CA CYS A 67 -9.11 2.19 -7.65
C CYS A 67 -7.70 2.53 -8.13
N GLY A 68 -7.13 1.71 -9.01
CA GLY A 68 -5.78 1.91 -9.51
C GLY A 68 -5.19 0.68 -10.22
N ILE A 69 -3.87 0.65 -10.30
CA ILE A 69 -3.07 -0.46 -10.83
C ILE A 69 -2.16 -0.99 -9.72
N CYS A 70 -2.31 -2.28 -9.43
CA CYS A 70 -1.45 -3.01 -8.49
C CYS A 70 -0.04 -3.15 -9.05
N GLY A 71 0.97 -3.33 -8.20
CA GLY A 71 2.36 -3.57 -8.64
C GLY A 71 2.55 -4.79 -9.54
N CYS A 72 1.59 -5.72 -9.57
CA CYS A 72 1.58 -6.85 -10.50
C CYS A 72 0.98 -6.53 -11.89
N GLY A 73 0.56 -5.28 -12.15
CA GLY A 73 -0.05 -4.84 -13.41
C GLY A 73 -1.56 -5.06 -13.51
N GLU A 74 -2.15 -5.77 -12.56
CA GLU A 74 -3.59 -6.00 -12.48
C GLU A 74 -4.33 -4.78 -11.92
N ILE A 75 -5.62 -4.69 -12.25
CA ILE A 75 -6.50 -3.65 -11.71
C ILE A 75 -6.63 -3.83 -10.19
N ALA A 76 -6.45 -2.75 -9.45
CA ALA A 76 -6.63 -2.70 -8.01
C ALA A 76 -8.12 -2.62 -7.63
N ASP A 77 -8.49 -3.35 -6.59
CA ASP A 77 -9.85 -3.46 -6.05
C ASP A 77 -9.93 -3.07 -4.56
N ILE A 78 -8.80 -2.72 -3.95
CA ILE A 78 -8.73 -2.28 -2.56
C ILE A 78 -7.75 -1.12 -2.38
N LEU A 79 -8.03 -0.29 -1.39
CA LEU A 79 -7.13 0.73 -0.89
C LEU A 79 -6.58 0.31 0.47
N VAL A 80 -5.26 0.40 0.62
CA VAL A 80 -4.57 0.04 1.86
C VAL A 80 -3.71 1.19 2.34
N TYR A 81 -3.64 1.35 3.66
CA TYR A 81 -2.60 2.15 4.28
C TYR A 81 -1.33 1.32 4.46
N ALA A 82 -0.17 1.90 4.17
CA ALA A 82 1.13 1.32 4.50
C ALA A 82 2.02 2.34 5.21
N TRP A 83 2.68 1.95 6.30
CA TRP A 83 3.56 2.85 7.06
C TRP A 83 4.61 2.07 7.87
N ARG A 84 5.69 2.75 8.26
CA ARG A 84 6.74 2.21 9.14
C ARG A 84 6.67 2.82 10.52
#